data_AF-A0A8I0SKU7-F1
#
_entry.id   AF-A0A8I0SKU7-F1
#
_cell.length_a   1.000
_cell.length_b   1.000
_cell.length_c   1.000
_cell.angle_alpha   90.00
_cell.angle_beta   90.00
_cell.angle_gamma   90.00
#
_symmetry.space_group_name_H-M   'P 1'
#
loop_
_entity.id
_entity.type
_entity.pdbx_description
1 polymer ?
#
loop_
_entity_poly.entity_id
_entity_poly.type
_entity_poly.pdbx_seq_one_letter_code
_entity_poly.pdbx_strand_id
1 'polypeptide(L)'
;MTHNRLVIAVDGPAGAGKGAVCRWAALKFGLEYLETGALYRAVALLSLRKGGLVGEPEHLAGLARAMAFVYRPVEGRFVAVKTM
;
A
#
# COMPACT_ATOMS: atom_id res chain seq x y z
N MET A 1 8.56 -19.47 20.81
CA MET A 1 8.29 -18.09 21.25
C MET A 1 7.53 -17.37 20.14
N THR A 2 6.19 -17.40 20.15
CA THR A 2 5.40 -16.58 19.23
C THR A 2 5.55 -15.13 19.66
N HIS A 3 6.38 -14.36 18.95
CA HIS A 3 6.48 -12.92 19.19
C HIS A 3 5.13 -12.31 18.83
N ASN A 4 4.40 -11.82 19.84
CA ASN A 4 3.13 -11.14 19.60
C ASN A 4 3.44 -9.81 18.90
N ARG A 5 3.33 -9.77 17.57
CA ARG A 5 3.57 -8.56 16.78
C ARG A 5 2.43 -7.58 17.02
N LEU A 6 2.77 -6.34 17.37
CA LEU A 6 1.81 -5.25 17.47
C LEU A 6 1.29 -4.89 16.07
N VAL A 7 -0.02 -4.96 15.86
CA VAL A 7 -0.69 -4.56 14.63
C VAL A 7 -1.73 -3.49 14.98
N ILE A 8 -1.66 -2.35 14.30
CA ILE A 8 -2.58 -1.22 14.50
C ILE A 8 -3.25 -0.93 13.16
N ALA A 9 -4.57 -1.08 13.09
CA ALA A 9 -5.38 -0.67 11.96
C ALA A 9 -5.97 0.72 12.22
N VAL A 10 -5.96 1.60 11.21
CA VAL A 10 -6.45 2.97 11.31
C VAL A 10 -7.31 3.31 10.09
N ASP A 11 -8.62 3.37 10.32
CA ASP A 11 -9.62 3.64 9.27
C ASP A 11 -10.32 4.99 9.46
N GLY A 12 -10.94 5.48 8.38
CA GLY A 12 -11.67 6.74 8.36
C GLY A 12 -11.71 7.36 6.96
N PRO A 13 -12.42 8.48 6.75
CA PRO A 13 -12.65 9.03 5.42
C PRO A 13 -11.38 9.58 4.77
N ALA A 14 -11.41 9.74 3.44
CA ALA A 14 -10.35 10.43 2.71
C ALA A 14 -10.15 11.85 3.27
N GLY A 15 -8.91 12.34 3.28
CA GLY A 15 -8.59 13.67 3.81
C GLY A 15 -8.47 13.79 5.33
N ALA A 16 -8.85 12.78 6.12
CA ALA A 16 -8.79 12.82 7.59
C ALA A 16 -7.37 12.79 8.20
N GLY A 17 -6.30 12.89 7.40
CA GLY A 17 -4.92 12.90 7.90
C GLY A 17 -4.36 11.56 8.41
N LYS A 18 -5.11 10.45 8.29
CA LYS A 18 -4.71 9.11 8.81
C LYS A 18 -3.29 8.70 8.43
N GLY A 19 -2.94 8.80 7.15
CA GLY A 19 -1.61 8.42 6.66
C GLY A 19 -0.50 9.26 7.29
N ALA A 20 -0.73 10.56 7.47
CA ALA A 20 0.24 11.46 8.12
C ALA A 20 0.44 11.09 9.60
N VAL A 21 -0.65 10.87 10.35
CA VAL A 21 -0.59 10.45 11.76
C VAL A 21 0.07 9.09 11.91
N CYS A 22 -0.30 8.11 11.09
CA CYS A 22 0.29 6.77 11.12
C CYS A 22 1.78 6.80 10.79
N ARG A 23 2.18 7.58 9.78
CA ARG A 23 3.58 7.76 9.40
C ARG A 23 4.39 8.39 10.54
N TRP A 24 3.85 9.42 11.17
CA TRP A 24 4.50 10.06 12.32
C TRP A 24 4.62 9.11 13.52
N ALA A 25 3.55 8.37 13.84
CA ALA A 25 3.56 7.39 14.92
C ALA A 25 4.60 6.28 14.66
N ALA A 26 4.66 5.77 13.43
CA ALA A 26 5.62 4.76 13.04
C ALA A 26 7.06 5.24 13.20
N LEU A 27 7.37 6.47 12.76
CA LEU A 27 8.69 7.07 12.97
C LEU A 27 9.01 7.28 14.46
N LYS A 28 8.04 7.78 15.24
CA LYS A 28 8.23 8.08 16.66
C LYS A 28 8.46 6.83 17.51
N PHE A 29 7.76 5.74 17.19
CA PHE A 29 7.77 4.50 17.98
C PHE A 29 8.59 3.38 17.35
N GLY A 30 9.27 3.63 16.23
CA GLY A 30 10.05 2.62 15.52
C GLY A 30 9.20 1.47 14.97
N LEU A 31 7.95 1.76 14.57
CA LEU A 31 7.04 0.78 14.00
C LEU A 31 7.15 0.74 12.47
N GLU A 32 6.77 -0.40 11.90
CA GLU A 32 6.53 -0.51 10.46
C GLU A 32 5.23 0.22 10.09
N TYR A 33 5.23 0.91 8.94
CA TYR A 33 4.06 1.63 8.42
C TYR A 33 3.65 1.08 7.05
N LEU A 34 2.38 0.73 6.90
CA LEU A 34 1.76 0.29 5.65
C LEU A 34 0.63 1.23 5.23
N GLU A 35 0.76 1.83 4.04
CA GLU A 35 -0.28 2.65 3.40
C GLU A 35 -1.05 1.81 2.35
N THR A 36 -2.13 1.16 2.76
CA THR A 36 -2.95 0.31 1.86
C THR A 36 -3.48 1.09 0.65
N GLY A 37 -3.84 2.37 0.82
CA GLY A 37 -4.30 3.24 -0.27
C GLY A 37 -3.30 3.39 -1.42
N ALA A 38 -1.99 3.33 -1.14
CA ALA A 38 -0.97 3.38 -2.18
C ALA A 38 -0.98 2.11 -3.06
N LEU A 39 -1.32 0.95 -2.50
CA LEU A 39 -1.45 -0.32 -3.24
C LEU A 39 -2.58 -0.25 -4.26
N TYR A 40 -3.77 0.20 -3.82
CA TYR A 40 -4.92 0.38 -4.71
C TYR A 40 -4.63 1.36 -5.85
N ARG A 41 -4.01 2.51 -5.53
CA ARG A 41 -3.62 3.50 -6.55
C ARG A 41 -2.57 2.96 -7.52
N ALA A 42 -1.65 2.12 -7.05
CA ALA A 42 -0.64 1.53 -7.90
C ALA A 42 -1.22 0.50 -8.90
N VAL A 43 -2.21 -0.30 -8.48
CA VAL A 43 -2.96 -1.19 -9.39
C VAL A 43 -3.73 -0.38 -10.44
N ALA A 44 -4.43 0.68 -10.02
CA ALA A 44 -5.14 1.56 -10.94
C ALA A 44 -4.19 2.22 -11.95
N LEU A 45 -3.04 2.72 -11.48
CA LEU A 45 -2.00 3.30 -12.34
C LEU A 45 -1.44 2.27 -13.33
N LEU A 46 -1.24 1.03 -12.90
CA LEU A 46 -0.77 -0.05 -13.77
C LEU A 46 -1.79 -0.38 -14.87
N SER A 47 -3.07 -0.43 -14.53
CA SER A 47 -4.16 -0.60 -15.50
C SER A 47 -4.15 0.51 -16.55
N LEU A 48 -4.15 1.77 -16.09
CA LEU A 48 -4.09 2.95 -16.98
C LEU A 48 -2.88 2.90 -17.92
N ARG A 49 -1.69 2.55 -17.41
CA ARG A 49 -0.46 2.45 -18.21
C ARG A 49 -0.48 1.31 -19.24
N LYS A 50 -1.28 0.27 -19.01
CA LYS A 50 -1.47 -0.85 -19.95
C LYS A 50 -2.62 -0.62 -20.94
N GLY A 51 -3.26 0.57 -20.92
CA GLY A 51 -4.44 0.85 -21.72
C GLY A 51 -5.68 0.07 -21.28
N GLY A 52 -5.68 -0.44 -20.05
CA GLY A 52 -6.80 -1.21 -19.49
C GLY A 52 -7.96 -0.31 -19.04
N LEU A 53 -9.13 -0.93 -18.90
CA LEU A 53 -10.32 -0.26 -18.38
C LEU A 53 -10.27 -0.19 -16.84
N VAL A 54 -10.36 1.02 -16.30
CA VAL A 54 -10.58 1.24 -14.87
C VAL A 54 -12.07 1.05 -14.62
N GLY A 55 -12.46 -0.11 -14.08
CA GLY A 55 -13.86 -0.45 -13.85
C GLY A 55 -14.17 -1.94 -13.96
N GLU A 56 -13.28 -2.72 -14.58
CA GLU A 56 -13.40 -4.18 -14.69
C GLU A 56 -12.71 -4.87 -13.50
N PRO A 57 -13.46 -5.41 -12.52
CA PRO A 57 -12.88 -5.96 -11.29
C PRO A 57 -11.93 -7.11 -11.54
N GLU A 58 -12.25 -8.00 -12.49
CA GLU A 58 -11.46 -9.18 -12.85
C GLU A 58 -10.12 -8.76 -13.46
N HIS A 59 -10.12 -7.73 -14.31
CA HIS A 59 -8.90 -7.18 -14.89
C HIS A 59 -7.99 -6.59 -13.80
N LEU A 60 -8.55 -5.77 -12.91
CA LEU A 60 -7.80 -5.16 -11.81
C LEU A 60 -7.29 -6.21 -10.82
N ALA A 61 -8.08 -7.24 -10.52
CA ALA A 61 -7.67 -8.35 -9.67
C ALA A 61 -6.52 -9.16 -10.30
N GLY A 62 -6.56 -9.41 -11.61
CA GLY A 62 -5.47 -10.04 -12.35
C GLY A 62 -4.17 -9.24 -12.27
N LEU A 63 -4.25 -7.92 -12.44
CA LEU A 63 -3.11 -7.02 -12.27
C LEU A 63 -2.57 -7.03 -10.84
N ALA A 64 -3.45 -6.98 -9.84
CA ALA A 64 -3.06 -7.01 -8.43
C ALA A 64 -2.32 -8.30 -8.06
N ARG A 65 -2.76 -9.46 -8.57
CA ARG A 65 -2.08 -10.76 -8.35
C ARG A 65 -0.71 -10.85 -9.00
N ALA A 66 -0.55 -10.25 -10.18
CA ALA A 66 0.70 -10.28 -10.94
C ALA A 66 1.74 -9.25 -10.43
N MET A 67 1.33 -8.33 -9.57
CA MET A 67 2.15 -7.21 -9.13
C MET A 67 3.00 -7.57 -7.91
N ALA A 68 4.32 -7.36 -8.00
CA ALA A 68 5.23 -7.53 -6.88
C ALA A 68 5.35 -6.24 -6.07
N PHE A 69 5.27 -6.36 -4.74
CA PHE A 69 5.48 -5.28 -3.79
C PHE A 69 6.71 -5.57 -2.95
N VAL A 70 7.63 -4.62 -2.88
CA VAL A 70 8.80 -4.72 -2.01
C VAL A 70 8.64 -3.72 -0.88
N TYR A 71 8.74 -4.22 0.34
CA TYR A 71 8.93 -3.37 1.51
C TYR A 71 10.38 -2.92 1.55
N ARG A 72 10.63 -1.63 1.37
CA ARG A 72 11.97 -1.06 1.50
C ARG A 72 11.95 -0.03 2.62
N PRO A 73 12.81 -0.15 3.64
CA PRO A 73 12.95 0.88 4.65
C PRO A 73 13.66 2.10 4.06
N VAL A 74 12.92 2.91 3.31
CA VAL A 74 13.30 4.27 2.90
C VAL A 74 12.18 5.16 3.40
N GLU A 75 12.38 5.77 4.58
CA GLU A 75 11.34 6.50 5.31
C GLU A 75 10.02 5.71 5.49
N GLY A 76 10.10 4.38 5.59
CA GLY A 76 8.98 3.48 5.85
C GLY A 76 7.91 3.40 4.75
N ARG A 77 8.28 3.42 3.46
CA ARG A 77 7.31 3.35 2.35
C ARG A 77 7.31 2.01 1.60
N PHE A 78 6.16 1.67 1.02
CA PHE A 78 5.99 0.56 0.07
C PHE A 78 6.27 1.05 -1.35
N VAL A 79 7.09 0.31 -2.10
CA VAL A 79 7.31 0.57 -3.52
C VAL A 79 6.73 -0.58 -4.33
N ALA A 80 5.79 -0.25 -5.19
CA ALA A 80 5.36 -1.09 -6.30
C ALA A 80 6.51 -1.18 -7.31
N VAL A 81 7.10 -2.37 -7.47
CA VAL A 81 8.16 -2.58 -8.45
C VAL A 81 7.56 -3.32 -9.63
N LYS A 82 7.71 -2.77 -10.84
CA LYS A 82 7.41 -3.52 -12.07
C LYS A 82 8.50 -4.59 -12.19
N THR A 83 8.22 -5.82 -11.79
CA THR A 83 9.01 -6.96 -12.27
C THR A 83 8.69 -7.14 -13.76
N MET A 84 9.75 -7.20 -14.56
CA MET A 84 9.66 -7.47 -16.00
C MET A 84 9.12 -8.86 -16.26
#